data_AF-A0A934CZH9-F1
#
_entry.id   AF-A0A934CZH9-F1
#
_cell.length_a   1.000
_cell.length_b   1.000
_cell.length_c   1.000
_cell.angle_alpha   90.00
_cell.angle_beta   90.00
_cell.angle_gamma   90.00
#
_symmetry.space_group_name_H-M   'P 1'
#
loop_
_entity.id
_entity.type
_entity.pdbx_description
1 polymer ?
#
loop_
_entity_poly.entity_id
_entity_poly.type
_entity_poly.pdbx_seq_one_letter_code
_entity_poly.pdbx_strand_id
1 'polypeptide(L)'
;MPKLRNFRIKIETGDPGTQGPVKFSINSHTLPLENVKGSPEAGQILEGGFEVNSFAHSLTLVGPEQGRWNIKKMIVDYENEGAPPYAVVFGEVTLDETTEVNIWRDPPLPVYDV
;
A
#
# COMPACT_ATOMS: atom_id res chain seq x y z
N MET A 1 -1.98 -17.83 8.17
CA MET A 1 -1.67 -16.40 7.96
C MET A 1 -1.49 -15.74 9.32
N PRO A 2 -0.37 -15.03 9.56
CA PRO A 2 -0.20 -14.27 10.78
C PRO A 2 -1.20 -13.10 10.83
N LYS A 3 -1.50 -12.62 12.05
CA LYS A 3 -2.35 -11.44 12.26
C LYS A 3 -1.56 -10.18 11.88
N LEU A 4 -2.11 -9.35 11.02
CA LEU A 4 -1.52 -8.05 10.66
C LEU A 4 -1.84 -7.04 11.76
N ARG A 5 -0.80 -6.53 12.43
CA ARG A 5 -0.96 -5.49 13.47
C ARG A 5 -1.09 -4.13 12.81
N ASN A 6 -0.13 -3.76 11.98
CA ASN A 6 -0.17 -2.53 11.19
C ASN A 6 0.56 -2.73 9.86
N PHE A 7 0.30 -1.81 8.94
CA PHE A 7 1.13 -1.63 7.77
C PHE A 7 1.42 -0.14 7.55
N ARG A 8 2.55 0.14 6.92
CA ARG A 8 2.89 1.47 6.41
C ARG A 8 3.18 1.36 4.93
N ILE A 9 2.78 2.36 4.18
CA ILE A 9 3.00 2.44 2.74
C ILE A 9 3.64 3.77 2.40
N LYS A 10 4.71 3.68 1.59
CA LYS A 10 5.36 4.80 0.94
C LYS A 10 5.14 4.69 -0.55
N ILE A 11 4.60 5.74 -1.16
CA ILE A 11 4.22 5.77 -2.57
C ILE A 11 4.95 6.92 -3.25
N GLU A 12 5.70 6.59 -4.29
CA GLU A 12 6.30 7.56 -5.19
C GLU A 12 5.38 7.74 -6.40
N THR A 13 4.76 8.90 -6.51
CA THR A 13 3.77 9.19 -7.54
C THR A 13 4.45 9.58 -8.85
N GLY A 14 3.95 9.02 -9.95
CA GLY A 14 4.27 9.38 -11.32
C GLY A 14 3.43 10.55 -11.84
N ASP A 15 3.14 10.53 -13.14
CA ASP A 15 2.32 11.55 -13.81
C ASP A 15 1.32 10.84 -14.76
N PRO A 16 0.00 11.02 -14.61
CA PRO A 16 -0.67 11.88 -13.63
C PRO A 16 -0.61 11.32 -12.19
N GLY A 17 -0.56 12.23 -11.23
CA GLY A 17 -0.88 11.94 -9.84
C GLY A 17 -2.39 11.95 -9.60
N THR A 18 -2.81 11.84 -8.34
CA THR A 18 -4.22 11.92 -7.95
C THR A 18 -4.49 13.00 -6.91
N GLN A 19 -5.75 13.38 -6.77
CA GLN A 19 -6.28 14.20 -5.69
C GLN A 19 -7.17 13.38 -4.77
N GLY A 20 -7.35 13.86 -3.54
CA GLY A 20 -8.19 13.23 -2.53
C GLY A 20 -7.45 12.21 -1.65
N PRO A 21 -8.18 11.58 -0.72
CA PRO A 21 -7.59 10.61 0.19
C PRO A 21 -7.21 9.34 -0.56
N VAL A 22 -5.98 8.87 -0.35
CA VAL A 22 -5.58 7.53 -0.80
C VAL A 22 -6.25 6.49 0.08
N LYS A 23 -6.88 5.51 -0.56
CA LYS A 23 -7.66 4.47 0.12
C LYS A 23 -7.05 3.10 -0.09
N PHE A 24 -7.27 2.23 0.88
CA PHE A 24 -6.98 0.81 0.79
C PHE A 24 -8.25 0.03 1.10
N SER A 25 -8.33 -1.21 0.62
CA SER A 25 -9.40 -2.15 0.97
C SER A 25 -8.80 -3.32 1.72
N ILE A 26 -9.34 -3.61 2.91
CA ILE A 26 -8.99 -4.80 3.69
C ILE A 26 -10.23 -5.64 3.91
N ASN A 27 -10.19 -6.91 3.52
CA ASN A 27 -11.33 -7.83 3.64
C ASN A 27 -12.65 -7.22 3.10
N SER A 28 -12.58 -6.51 1.98
CA SER A 28 -13.70 -5.79 1.33
C SER A 28 -14.22 -4.55 2.07
N HIS A 29 -13.45 -4.00 3.01
CA HIS A 29 -13.72 -2.72 3.65
C HIS A 29 -12.75 -1.65 3.17
N THR A 30 -13.27 -0.66 2.44
CA THR A 30 -12.48 0.46 1.92
C THR A 30 -12.36 1.58 2.96
N LEU A 31 -11.13 1.95 3.29
CA LEU A 31 -10.78 2.95 4.30
C LEU A 31 -9.69 3.90 3.75
N PRO A 32 -9.67 5.17 4.17
CA PRO A 32 -8.56 6.07 3.86
C PRO A 32 -7.31 5.67 4.66
N LEU A 33 -6.12 5.97 4.12
CA LEU A 33 -4.88 5.91 4.90
C LEU A 33 -4.89 6.90 6.05
N GLU A 34 -4.27 6.51 7.16
CA GLU A 34 -4.05 7.35 8.34
C GLU A 34 -2.59 7.79 8.44
N ASN A 35 -2.34 8.79 9.31
CA ASN A 35 -1.02 9.35 9.57
C ASN A 35 -0.29 9.81 8.29
N VAL A 36 -1.06 10.31 7.33
CA VAL A 36 -0.59 10.67 6.00
C VAL A 36 0.37 11.86 6.05
N LYS A 37 1.51 11.72 5.37
CA LYS A 37 2.51 12.76 5.14
C LYS A 37 2.79 12.87 3.64
N GLY A 38 3.02 14.10 3.17
CA GLY A 38 3.26 14.36 1.75
C GLY A 38 1.95 14.43 0.94
N SER A 39 2.02 14.12 -0.35
CA SER A 39 0.92 14.32 -1.29
C SER A 39 0.90 13.21 -2.36
N PRO A 40 -0.28 12.76 -2.82
CA PRO A 40 -0.40 11.84 -3.95
C PRO A 40 -0.43 12.57 -5.30
N GLU A 41 -0.08 13.86 -5.35
CA GLU A 41 0.03 14.63 -6.59
C GLU A 41 1.23 14.21 -7.44
N ALA A 42 1.25 14.66 -8.70
CA ALA A 42 2.25 14.25 -9.68
C ALA A 42 3.69 14.54 -9.19
N GLY A 43 4.54 13.51 -9.26
CA GLY A 43 5.94 13.60 -8.83
C GLY A 43 6.18 13.74 -7.33
N GLN A 44 5.13 13.69 -6.49
CA GLN A 44 5.24 13.76 -5.04
C GLN A 44 5.36 12.38 -4.39
N ILE A 45 5.77 12.38 -3.12
CA ILE A 45 5.84 11.18 -2.30
C ILE A 45 4.77 11.28 -1.21
N LEU A 46 4.02 10.20 -1.04
CA LEU A 46 3.06 10.01 0.03
C LEU A 46 3.54 8.92 0.97
N GLU A 47 3.47 9.16 2.27
CA GLU A 47 3.63 8.13 3.30
C GLU A 47 2.35 8.06 4.13
N GLY A 48 1.88 6.87 4.46
CA GLY A 48 0.71 6.65 5.30
C GLY A 48 0.67 5.22 5.83
N GLY A 49 -0.41 4.85 6.50
CA GLY A 49 -0.59 3.48 6.97
C GLY A 49 -1.90 3.29 7.69
N PHE A 50 -2.06 2.13 8.33
CA PHE A 50 -3.23 1.84 9.14
C PHE A 50 -2.92 0.79 10.21
N GLU A 51 -3.53 0.95 11.39
CA GLU A 51 -3.49 -0.06 12.45
C GLU A 51 -4.68 -1.02 12.27
N VAL A 52 -4.38 -2.25 11.85
CA VAL A 52 -5.38 -3.24 11.43
C VAL A 52 -5.81 -4.14 12.60
N ASN A 53 -4.84 -4.67 13.35
CA ASN A 53 -5.06 -5.67 14.42
C ASN A 53 -6.03 -6.81 14.04
N SER A 54 -5.86 -7.38 12.85
CA SER A 54 -6.77 -8.41 12.29
C SER A 54 -6.06 -9.35 11.31
N PHE A 55 -6.74 -10.44 10.93
CA PHE A 55 -6.25 -11.34 9.89
C PHE A 55 -6.65 -10.78 8.51
N ALA A 56 -5.64 -10.35 7.74
CA ALA A 56 -5.83 -9.89 6.38
C ALA A 56 -5.94 -11.09 5.43
N HIS A 57 -7.13 -11.27 4.85
CA HIS A 57 -7.35 -12.22 3.75
C HIS A 57 -7.12 -11.53 2.40
N SER A 58 -7.41 -10.22 2.34
CA SER A 58 -7.06 -9.34 1.24
C SER A 58 -6.62 -7.98 1.77
N LEU A 59 -5.62 -7.38 1.11
CA LEU A 59 -5.24 -5.99 1.31
C LEU A 59 -4.87 -5.41 -0.05
N THR A 60 -5.66 -4.47 -0.54
CA THR A 60 -5.44 -3.81 -1.82
C THR A 60 -5.29 -2.30 -1.65
N LEU A 61 -4.46 -1.67 -2.47
CA LEU A 61 -4.49 -0.23 -2.67
C LEU A 61 -5.54 0.06 -3.74
N VAL A 62 -6.49 0.93 -3.42
CA VAL A 62 -7.61 1.25 -4.29
C VAL A 62 -7.24 2.44 -5.17
N GLY A 63 -7.66 2.40 -6.43
CA GLY A 63 -7.50 3.53 -7.32
C GLY A 63 -8.22 4.80 -6.86
N PRO A 64 -7.95 5.93 -7.53
CA PRO A 64 -8.53 7.21 -7.17
C PRO A 64 -10.04 7.25 -7.43
N GLU A 65 -10.77 8.15 -6.77
CA GLU A 65 -12.21 8.32 -7.04
C GLU A 65 -12.50 8.84 -8.45
N GLN A 66 -11.55 9.58 -9.04
CA GLN A 66 -11.66 10.13 -10.38
C GLN A 66 -10.29 10.12 -11.07
N GLY A 67 -10.30 9.80 -12.36
CA GLY A 67 -9.13 9.86 -13.23
C GLY A 67 -8.17 8.70 -13.05
N ARG A 68 -6.88 8.96 -13.26
CA ARG A 68 -5.81 7.96 -13.29
C ARG A 68 -4.69 8.40 -12.35
N TRP A 69 -4.15 7.43 -11.63
CA TRP A 69 -2.99 7.59 -10.77
C TRP A 69 -1.88 6.66 -11.23
N ASN A 70 -0.78 7.25 -11.68
CA ASN A 70 0.43 6.52 -12.00
C ASN A 70 1.31 6.49 -10.76
N ILE A 71 1.67 5.29 -10.30
CA ILE A 71 2.60 5.05 -9.21
C ILE A 71 3.88 4.53 -9.84
N LYS A 72 5.01 5.16 -9.52
CA LYS A 72 6.34 4.71 -9.99
C LYS A 72 6.87 3.57 -9.13
N LYS A 73 6.65 3.69 -7.83
CA LYS A 73 7.15 2.73 -6.85
C LYS A 73 6.29 2.81 -5.60
N MET A 74 6.05 1.67 -4.97
CA MET A 74 5.52 1.64 -3.62
C MET A 74 6.32 0.66 -2.76
N ILE A 75 6.52 1.04 -1.51
CA ILE A 75 7.15 0.21 -0.49
C ILE A 75 6.13 0.05 0.62
N VAL A 76 5.84 -1.20 0.99
CA VAL A 76 4.91 -1.49 2.06
C VAL A 76 5.63 -2.26 3.15
N ASP A 77 5.65 -1.68 4.34
CA ASP A 77 6.16 -2.29 5.55
C ASP A 77 5.01 -2.98 6.30
N TYR A 78 5.21 -4.24 6.69
CA TYR A 78 4.24 -5.03 7.42
C TYR A 78 4.75 -5.39 8.80
N GLU A 79 3.89 -5.20 9.81
CA GLU A 79 4.12 -5.69 11.15
C GLU A 79 3.10 -6.78 11.48
N ASN A 80 3.58 -8.03 11.47
CA ASN A 80 2.77 -9.20 11.76
C ASN A 80 2.98 -9.67 13.20
N GLU A 81 1.92 -10.15 13.84
CA GLU A 81 2.01 -10.74 15.17
C GLU A 81 2.85 -12.03 15.15
N GLY A 82 3.87 -12.07 16.02
CA GLY A 82 4.74 -13.23 16.17
C GLY A 82 5.77 -13.41 15.04
N ALA A 83 5.93 -12.42 14.16
CA ALA A 83 6.94 -12.43 13.10
C ALA A 83 7.74 -11.10 13.06
N PRO A 84 9.00 -11.11 12.61
CA PRO A 84 9.75 -9.89 12.35
C PRO A 84 9.05 -9.00 11.30
N PRO A 85 9.17 -7.67 11.41
CA PRO A 85 8.69 -6.77 10.37
C PRO A 85 9.45 -7.00 9.07
N TYR A 86 8.77 -6.82 7.94
CA TYR A 86 9.37 -6.93 6.61
C TYR A 86 8.76 -5.91 5.66
N ALA A 87 9.51 -5.58 4.61
CA ALA A 87 9.10 -4.65 3.59
C ALA A 87 8.97 -5.36 2.24
N VAL A 88 8.00 -4.95 1.44
CA VAL A 88 7.84 -5.40 0.06
C VAL A 88 7.86 -4.20 -0.87
N VAL A 89 8.69 -4.28 -1.90
CA VAL A 89 8.80 -3.26 -2.94
C VAL A 89 7.98 -3.70 -4.14
N PHE A 90 7.15 -2.80 -4.63
CA PHE A 90 6.39 -2.97 -5.86
C PHE A 90 6.86 -1.94 -6.88
N GLY A 91 6.91 -2.37 -8.14
CA GLY A 91 7.26 -1.52 -9.27
C GLY A 91 6.13 -0.59 -9.70
N GLU A 92 6.20 -0.17 -10.96
CA GLU A 92 5.22 0.75 -11.52
C GLU A 92 3.83 0.13 -11.58
N VAL A 93 2.82 0.89 -11.14
CA VAL A 93 1.41 0.51 -11.17
C VAL A 93 0.60 1.69 -11.70
N THR A 94 -0.34 1.41 -12.58
CA THR A 94 -1.40 2.36 -12.94
C THR A 94 -2.67 1.95 -12.22
N LEU A 95 -3.31 2.91 -11.56
CA LEU A 95 -4.65 2.76 -11.02
C LEU A 95 -5.61 3.78 -11.64
N ASP A 96 -6.84 3.37 -11.87
CA ASP A 96 -8.01 4.19 -12.15
C ASP A 96 -9.16 3.84 -11.20
N GLU A 97 -10.30 4.50 -11.40
CA GLU A 97 -11.56 4.41 -10.65
C GLU A 97 -12.09 2.98 -10.43
N THR A 98 -11.67 2.02 -11.24
CA THR A 98 -12.17 0.63 -11.25
C THR A 98 -11.13 -0.39 -10.83
N THR A 99 -9.89 0.03 -10.67
CA THR A 99 -8.76 -0.87 -10.42
C THR A 99 -8.28 -0.82 -8.99
N GLU A 100 -7.76 -1.95 -8.54
CA GLU A 100 -7.07 -2.07 -7.27
C GLU A 100 -5.83 -2.94 -7.47
N VAL A 101 -4.77 -2.65 -6.70
CA VAL A 101 -3.57 -3.50 -6.70
C VAL A 101 -3.47 -4.25 -5.38
N ASN A 102 -3.30 -5.56 -5.46
CA ASN A 102 -3.06 -6.38 -4.28
C ASN A 102 -1.67 -6.07 -3.71
N ILE A 103 -1.67 -5.46 -2.53
CA ILE A 103 -0.47 -5.17 -1.78
C ILE A 103 -0.20 -6.26 -0.73
N TRP A 104 -1.14 -7.13 -0.36
CA TRP A 104 -0.84 -8.23 0.56
C TRP A 104 0.13 -9.25 -0.06
N ARG A 105 1.33 -9.36 0.50
CA ARG A 105 2.38 -10.28 0.05
C ARG A 105 3.03 -10.98 1.23
N ASP A 106 3.37 -12.24 1.05
CA ASP A 106 4.17 -12.98 2.01
C ASP A 106 5.57 -12.35 2.16
N PRO A 107 6.23 -12.54 3.31
CA PRO A 107 7.59 -12.06 3.49
C PRO A 107 8.52 -12.61 2.40
N PRO A 108 9.43 -11.78 1.87
CA PRO A 108 10.37 -12.22 0.85
C PRO A 108 11.21 -13.37 1.41
N LEU A 109 11.52 -14.35 0.56
CA LEU A 109 12.36 -15.46 0.95
C LEU A 109 13.73 -14.94 1.42
N PRO A 110 14.32 -15.50 2.49
CA PRO A 110 15.68 -15.18 2.87
C PRO A 110 16.61 -15.46 1.69
N VAL A 111 17.27 -14.43 1.19
CA VAL A 111 18.38 -14.61 0.25
C VAL A 111 19.54 -15.14 1.06
N TYR A 112 19.86 -16.42 0.87
CA TYR A 112 21.15 -16.96 1.31
C TYR A 112 22.17 -16.50 0.26
N ASP A 113 23.11 -15.64 0.65
CA ASP A 113 24.31 -15.41 -0.14
C ASP A 113 25.06 -16.76 -0.25
N VAL A 114 25.23 -17.25 -1.48
CA VAL A 114 26.02 -18.44 -1.85
C VAL A 114 27.46 -18.07 -2.11
#